data_AF-A0A967M071-F1
#
_entry.id   AF-A0A967M071-F1
#
_cell.length_a   1.000
_cell.length_b   1.000
_cell.length_c   1.000
_cell.angle_alpha   90.00
_cell.angle_beta   90.00
_cell.angle_gamma   90.00
#
_symmetry.space_group_name_H-M   'P 1'
#
loop_
_entity.id
_entity.type
_entity.pdbx_description
1 polymer ?
#
loop_
_entity_poly.entity_id
_entity_poly.type
_entity_poly.pdbx_seq_one_letter_code
_entity_poly.pdbx_strand_id
1 'polypeptide(L)'
;MTIEDLVEKGEAVFQTPLFNDTHNTPQFCLSCEYVSSCGGGCAARRVLRGHSNEPDEYCPVVRGEKPRLNAHLSSAKRPLRTGSICTTIVRGA
;
A
#
# COMPACT_ATOMS: atom_id res chain seq x y z
N MET A 1 -18.08 6.17 -11.02
CA MET A 1 -18.41 4.96 -10.23
C MET A 1 -19.08 5.42 -8.95
N THR A 2 -20.34 5.07 -8.78
CA THR A 2 -21.14 5.31 -7.57
C THR A 2 -21.18 4.05 -6.71
N ILE A 3 -21.89 4.10 -5.58
CA ILE A 3 -22.09 2.92 -4.73
C ILE A 3 -23.01 1.91 -5.43
N GLU A 4 -24.02 2.39 -6.15
CA GLU A 4 -24.95 1.56 -6.93
C GLU A 4 -24.21 0.79 -8.03
N ASP A 5 -23.26 1.45 -8.71
CA ASP A 5 -22.38 0.80 -9.71
C ASP A 5 -21.62 -0.40 -9.11
N LEU A 6 -21.25 -0.35 -7.82
CA LEU A 6 -20.53 -1.44 -7.16
C LEU A 6 -21.44 -2.65 -6.94
N VAL A 7 -22.69 -2.41 -6.55
CA VAL A 7 -23.69 -3.46 -6.35
C VAL A 7 -24.01 -4.15 -7.67
N GLU A 8 -24.17 -3.38 -8.75
CA GLU A 8 -24.48 -3.91 -10.08
C GLU A 8 -23.30 -4.70 -10.68
N LYS A 9 -22.08 -4.15 -10.59
CA LYS A 9 -20.90 -4.76 -11.22
C LYS A 9 -20.36 -5.96 -10.44
N GLY A 10 -20.54 -6.01 -9.12
CA GLY A 10 -19.94 -7.05 -8.28
C GLY A 10 -18.43 -7.17 -8.54
N GLU A 11 -17.95 -8.39 -8.77
CA GLU A 11 -16.52 -8.65 -9.05
C GLU A 11 -16.01 -8.04 -10.36
N ALA A 12 -16.90 -7.67 -11.29
CA ALA A 12 -16.48 -6.97 -12.51
C ALA A 12 -15.87 -5.59 -12.22
N VAL A 13 -16.04 -5.05 -11.00
CA VAL A 13 -15.34 -3.84 -10.56
C VAL A 13 -13.82 -3.95 -10.68
N PHE A 14 -13.25 -5.16 -10.52
CA PHE A 14 -11.81 -5.39 -10.61
C PHE A 14 -11.25 -5.18 -12.02
N GLN A 15 -12.09 -5.19 -13.05
CA GLN A 15 -11.69 -4.95 -14.43
C GLN A 15 -11.87 -3.48 -14.85
N THR A 16 -12.35 -2.63 -13.94
CA THR A 16 -12.59 -1.22 -14.26
C THR A 16 -11.29 -0.43 -14.29
N PRO A 17 -11.21 0.63 -15.12
CA PRO A 17 -10.05 1.53 -15.12
C PRO A 17 -9.75 2.10 -13.74
N LEU A 18 -10.78 2.51 -13.00
CA LEU A 18 -10.62 3.06 -11.65
C LEU A 18 -9.97 2.06 -10.68
N PHE A 19 -10.31 0.77 -10.76
CA PHE A 19 -9.65 -0.25 -9.95
C PHE A 19 -8.19 -0.43 -10.37
N ASN A 20 -7.93 -0.52 -11.68
CA ASN A 20 -6.58 -0.65 -12.23
C ASN A 20 -5.68 0.53 -11.86
N ASP A 21 -6.20 1.76 -11.88
CA ASP A 21 -5.48 2.98 -11.50
C ASP A 21 -5.00 2.92 -10.04
N THR A 22 -5.78 2.30 -9.14
CA THR A 22 -5.38 2.11 -7.73
C THR A 22 -4.33 1.02 -7.52
N HIS A 23 -4.11 0.15 -8.52
CA HIS A 23 -3.12 -0.93 -8.48
C HIS A 23 -1.91 -0.65 -9.39
N ASN A 24 -1.78 0.59 -9.87
CA ASN A 24 -0.63 1.00 -10.66
C ASN A 24 0.64 1.13 -9.80
N THR A 25 1.71 0.46 -10.23
CA THR A 25 3.04 0.55 -9.61
C THR A 25 3.89 1.61 -10.33
N PRO A 26 4.45 2.62 -9.63
CA PRO A 26 5.32 3.63 -10.21
C PRO A 26 6.53 3.03 -10.94
N GLN A 27 6.95 3.67 -12.02
CA GLN A 27 8.09 3.21 -12.84
C GLN A 27 9.37 3.05 -12.01
N PHE A 28 9.67 4.01 -11.12
CA PHE A 28 10.82 3.93 -10.20
C PHE A 28 10.77 2.67 -9.33
N CYS A 29 9.57 2.25 -8.92
CA CYS A 29 9.39 1.14 -8.01
C CYS A 29 9.58 -0.22 -8.69
N LEU A 30 9.39 -0.34 -10.01
CA LEU A 30 9.47 -1.63 -10.72
C LEU A 30 10.82 -2.34 -10.56
N SER A 31 11.90 -1.60 -10.36
CA SER A 31 13.24 -2.15 -10.10
C SER A 31 13.64 -2.18 -8.62
N CYS A 32 12.76 -1.78 -7.71
CA CYS A 32 13.03 -1.75 -6.28
C CYS A 32 12.94 -3.16 -5.67
N GLU A 33 13.92 -3.54 -4.86
CA GLU A 33 13.98 -4.86 -4.20
C GLU A 33 12.75 -5.17 -3.31
N TYR A 34 12.05 -4.14 -2.83
CA TYR A 34 10.88 -4.26 -1.94
C TYR A 34 9.53 -4.20 -2.66
N VAL A 35 9.52 -4.03 -3.99
CA VAL A 35 8.28 -3.71 -4.74
C VAL A 35 7.21 -4.78 -4.63
N SER A 36 7.59 -6.05 -4.56
CA SER A 36 6.66 -7.18 -4.39
C SER A 36 5.84 -7.10 -3.09
N SER A 37 6.35 -6.38 -2.08
CA SER A 37 5.70 -6.21 -0.78
C SER A 37 4.96 -4.88 -0.65
N CYS A 38 5.43 -3.81 -1.32
CA CYS A 38 4.87 -2.47 -1.14
C CYS A 38 4.06 -1.93 -2.32
N GLY A 39 4.26 -2.43 -3.55
CA GLY A 39 3.57 -1.97 -4.77
C GLY A 39 3.76 -0.48 -5.09
N GLY A 40 4.81 0.17 -4.57
CA GLY A 40 5.02 1.61 -4.68
C GLY A 40 4.39 2.45 -3.55
N GLY A 41 3.87 1.81 -2.50
CA GLY A 41 3.31 2.45 -1.32
C GLY A 41 1.80 2.70 -1.42
N CYS A 42 1.28 3.70 -0.71
CA CYS A 42 -0.17 3.91 -0.61
C CYS A 42 -0.72 4.61 -1.86
N ALA A 43 -1.32 3.84 -2.78
CA ALA A 43 -1.93 4.38 -4.00
C ALA A 43 -2.96 5.49 -3.70
N ALA A 44 -3.82 5.30 -2.69
CA ALA A 44 -4.79 6.31 -2.28
C ALA A 44 -4.13 7.64 -1.88
N ARG A 45 -3.04 7.59 -1.08
CA ARG A 45 -2.28 8.78 -0.69
C ARG A 45 -1.70 9.49 -1.91
N ARG A 46 -1.06 8.73 -2.80
CA ARG A 46 -0.46 9.27 -4.03
C ARG A 46 -1.49 10.01 -4.88
N VAL A 47 -2.67 9.42 -5.07
CA VAL A 47 -3.79 10.06 -5.80
C VAL A 47 -4.28 11.31 -5.07
N LEU A 48 -4.52 11.25 -3.76
CA LEU A 48 -4.97 12.40 -2.95
C LEU A 48 -3.96 13.55 -2.91
N ARG A 49 -2.68 13.26 -3.20
CA ARG A 49 -1.61 14.26 -3.29
C ARG A 49 -1.33 14.73 -4.72
N GLY A 50 -2.01 14.19 -5.73
CA GLY A 50 -1.79 14.52 -7.14
C GLY A 50 -0.54 13.88 -7.76
N HIS A 51 0.07 12.90 -7.09
CA HIS A 51 1.32 12.24 -7.49
C HIS A 51 1.09 10.74 -7.79
N SER A 52 0.01 10.40 -8.51
CA SER A 52 -0.44 9.01 -8.73
C SER A 52 0.57 8.10 -9.46
N ASN A 53 1.57 8.66 -10.14
CA ASN A 53 2.60 7.93 -10.87
C ASN A 53 3.99 7.97 -10.20
N GLU A 54 4.11 8.69 -9.08
CA GLU A 54 5.35 8.77 -8.32
C GLU A 54 5.34 7.74 -7.17
N PRO A 55 6.49 7.38 -6.59
CA PRO A 55 6.52 6.62 -5.34
C PRO A 55 5.81 7.36 -4.20
N ASP A 56 5.33 6.62 -3.21
CA ASP A 56 4.78 7.23 -1.99
C ASP A 56 5.80 8.14 -1.29
N GLU A 57 5.37 9.32 -0.85
CA GLU A 57 6.19 10.33 -0.18
C GLU A 57 6.87 9.83 1.12
N TYR A 58 6.37 8.74 1.70
CA TYR A 58 6.96 8.08 2.87
C TYR A 58 7.89 6.89 2.53
N CYS A 59 8.18 6.66 1.24
CA CYS A 59 9.10 5.60 0.84
C CYS A 59 10.51 5.88 1.37
N PRO A 60 11.09 5.02 2.24
CA PRO A 60 12.42 5.26 2.77
C PRO A 60 13.50 5.17 1.69
N VAL A 61 13.29 4.35 0.65
CA VAL A 61 14.26 4.19 -0.46
C VAL A 61 14.42 5.49 -1.24
N VAL A 62 13.32 6.14 -1.63
CA VAL A 62 13.35 7.44 -2.34
C VAL A 62 13.97 8.53 -1.47
N ARG A 63 13.73 8.45 -0.16
CA ARG A 63 14.28 9.38 0.83
C ARG A 63 15.75 9.10 1.19
N GLY A 64 16.34 8.01 0.69
CA GLY A 64 17.70 7.59 1.06
C GLY A 64 17.83 7.15 2.53
N GLU A 65 16.72 6.79 3.17
CA GLU A 65 16.63 6.42 4.57
C GLU A 65 16.73 4.92 4.77
N LYS A 66 17.30 4.52 5.92
CA LYS A 66 17.31 3.13 6.39
C LYS A 66 16.72 3.08 7.79
N PRO A 67 15.38 3.13 7.92
CA PRO A 67 14.74 3.17 9.23
C PRO A 67 15.14 1.93 10.04
N ARG A 68 15.64 2.15 11.26
CA ARG A 68 15.92 1.08 12.21
C ARG A 68 14.75 0.99 13.16
N LEU A 69 14.09 -0.17 13.18
CA LEU A 69 13.04 -0.46 14.14
C LEU A 69 13.66 -1.16 15.35
N ASN A 70 13.59 -0.52 16.51
CA ASN A 70 13.85 -1.18 17.79
C ASN A 70 12.61 -2.01 18.15
N ALA A 71 12.44 -3.13 17.45
CA ALA A 71 11.28 -4.01 17.58
C ALA A 71 11.63 -5.27 18.39
N HIS A 72 10.67 -5.75 19.17
CA HIS A 72 10.72 -7.06 19.81
C HIS A 72 9.57 -7.91 19.29
N LEU A 73 9.86 -9.17 18.97
CA LEU A 73 8.83 -10.12 18.55
C LEU A 73 7.88 -10.39 19.72
N SER A 74 6.59 -10.24 19.48
CA SER A 74 5.56 -10.59 20.46
C SER A 74 5.35 -12.10 20.51
N SER A 75 5.03 -12.64 21.68
CA SER A 75 4.58 -14.03 21.86
C SER A 75 3.13 -14.26 21.42
N ALA A 76 2.42 -13.22 20.95
CA ALA A 76 1.05 -13.34 20.46
C ALA A 76 0.98 -14.20 19.20
N LYS A 77 0.13 -15.25 19.22
CA LYS A 77 0.00 -16.23 18.12
C LYS A 77 -0.48 -15.63 16.79
N ARG A 78 -1.28 -14.55 16.82
CA ARG A 78 -1.74 -13.86 15.61
C ARG A 78 -2.44 -12.54 15.97
N PRO A 79 -1.87 -11.38 15.65
CA PRO A 79 -2.57 -10.12 15.85
C PRO A 79 -3.84 -10.05 14.99
N LEU A 80 -4.85 -9.34 15.50
CA LEU A 80 -6.05 -9.01 14.72
C LEU A 80 -5.61 -8.32 13.43
N ARG A 81 -6.22 -8.70 12.30
CA ARG A 81 -5.96 -8.16 10.94
C ARG A 81 -4.65 -8.59 10.25
N THR A 82 -3.92 -9.58 10.78
CA THR A 82 -2.77 -10.18 10.08
C THR A 82 -3.14 -10.54 8.63
N GLY A 83 -2.47 -9.93 7.64
CA GLY A 83 -2.68 -10.19 6.21
C GLY A 83 -3.77 -9.37 5.51
N SER A 84 -4.44 -8.44 6.21
CA SER A 84 -5.55 -7.64 5.63
C SER A 84 -5.32 -6.12 5.62
N ILE A 85 -4.22 -5.67 6.24
CA ILE A 85 -3.86 -4.25 6.33
C ILE A 85 -2.33 -4.12 6.30
N CYS A 86 -1.83 -3.00 5.78
CA CYS A 86 -0.43 -2.60 5.81
C CYS A 86 -0.03 -2.13 7.22
N THR A 87 -0.29 -2.91 8.27
CA THR A 87 -0.11 -2.47 9.65
C THR A 87 1.00 -3.25 10.34
N THR A 88 2.11 -2.56 10.59
CA THR A 88 3.04 -2.91 11.65
C THR A 88 2.43 -2.47 12.97
N ILE A 89 2.04 -3.42 13.83
CA ILE A 89 1.64 -3.10 15.20
C ILE A 89 2.90 -2.95 16.03
N VAL A 90 3.30 -1.70 16.28
CA VAL A 90 4.35 -1.34 17.23
C VAL A 90 3.69 -0.94 18.53
N ARG A 91 4.03 -1.61 19.63
CA ARG A 91 3.67 -1.16 20.98
C ARG A 91 4.78 -0.21 21.43
N GLY A 92 4.45 1.05 21.70
CA GLY A 92 5.36 1.99 22.35
C GLY A 92 5.68 1.52 23.78
N ALA A 93 6.89 1.84 24.24
CA ALA A 93 7.34 1.57 25.61
C ALA A 93 6.41 2.20 26.66
#